data_AF-A0A3D0CMK8-F1
#
_entry.id   AF-A0A3D0CMK8-F1
#
_cell.length_a   1.000
_cell.length_b   1.000
_cell.length_c   1.000
_cell.angle_alpha   90.00
_cell.angle_beta   90.00
_cell.angle_gamma   90.00
#
_symmetry.space_group_name_H-M   'P 1'
#
loop_
_entity.id
_entity.type
_entity.pdbx_description
1 polymer ?
#
loop_
_entity_poly.entity_id
_entity_poly.type
_entity_poly.pdbx_seq_one_letter_code
_entity_poly.pdbx_strand_id
1 'polypeptide(L)'
;MRKLSEAEWISRFEQVQGRKPKPDELQLVYQSGLIGISKNYNYIYILLVALVAIVVDIALTLVSTSMKNVKQTKSSATVASSIFSSTEKASAKPGDSSNKNTKSSESSSASIDTPDANHAKEAYTENPRWTDDKASRLASLMVSWGNQMNQPGYKEITNEAFSLPIRWMSDHNQTVDEIYAANGNSNSEYTIVSVYERWENISVHRYFFTIKKDGTPFVLYSPTTNGGVYYVKETENADLKSGYADIVNN
;
A
#
# COMPACT_ATOMS: atom_id res chain seq x y z
N MET A 1 -3.38 13.18 -0.76
CA MET A 1 -2.76 13.56 0.54
C MET A 1 -2.19 12.30 1.17
N ARG A 2 -1.21 12.38 2.08
CA ARG A 2 -0.74 11.18 2.80
C ARG A 2 -1.90 10.70 3.68
N LYS A 3 -2.51 9.55 3.35
CA LYS A 3 -3.59 8.98 4.17
C LYS A 3 -3.03 8.70 5.56
N LEU A 4 -3.74 9.17 6.58
CA LEU A 4 -3.34 8.94 7.98
C LEU A 4 -3.56 7.47 8.31
N SER A 5 -2.70 6.86 9.13
CA SER A 5 -3.09 5.64 9.83
C SER A 5 -4.23 5.94 10.82
N GLU A 6 -5.02 4.93 11.16
CA GLU A 6 -6.09 5.05 12.16
C GLU A 6 -5.57 5.65 13.48
N ALA A 7 -4.39 5.20 13.94
CA ALA A 7 -3.76 5.71 15.16
C ALA A 7 -3.36 7.20 15.06
N GLU A 8 -2.79 7.65 13.93
CA GLU A 8 -2.45 9.07 13.72
C GLU A 8 -3.70 9.95 13.61
N TRP A 9 -4.78 9.44 12.99
CA TRP A 9 -6.03 10.17 12.92
C TRP A 9 -6.72 10.27 14.30
N ILE A 10 -6.81 9.17 15.04
CA ILE A 10 -7.36 9.16 16.41
C ILE A 10 -6.56 10.10 17.32
N SER A 11 -5.23 10.07 17.23
CA SER A 11 -4.36 10.97 18.02
C SER A 11 -4.62 12.45 17.71
N ARG A 12 -4.76 12.82 16.42
CA ARG A 12 -5.11 14.18 16.00
C ARG A 12 -6.53 14.57 16.41
N PHE A 13 -7.49 13.65 16.33
CA PHE A 13 -8.86 13.89 16.79
C PHE A 13 -8.90 14.15 18.30
N GLU A 14 -8.23 13.31 19.09
CA GLU A 14 -8.12 13.49 20.55
C GLU A 14 -7.44 14.82 20.92
N GLN A 15 -6.41 15.24 20.18
CA GLN A 15 -5.74 16.53 20.38
C GLN A 15 -6.64 17.74 20.08
N VAL A 16 -7.49 17.68 19.05
CA VAL A 16 -8.35 18.81 18.64
C VAL A 16 -9.68 18.85 19.41
N GLN A 17 -10.26 17.69 19.72
CA GLN A 17 -11.59 17.58 20.34
C GLN A 17 -11.55 17.34 21.86
N GLY A 18 -10.37 17.07 22.45
CA GLY A 18 -10.21 16.78 23.88
C GLY A 18 -10.85 15.46 24.33
N ARG A 19 -11.30 14.62 23.39
CA ARG A 19 -12.01 13.36 23.64
C ARG A 19 -11.72 12.34 22.55
N LYS A 20 -11.96 11.07 22.84
CA LYS A 20 -11.92 10.00 21.84
C LYS A 20 -13.04 10.16 20.79
N PRO A 21 -12.82 9.75 19.53
CA PRO A 21 -13.86 9.67 18.52
C PRO A 21 -14.88 8.59 18.86
N LYS A 22 -16.14 8.80 18.47
CA LYS A 22 -17.20 7.80 18.58
C LYS A 22 -17.13 6.80 17.41
N PRO A 23 -17.76 5.61 17.52
CA PRO A 23 -17.78 4.62 16.42
C PRO A 23 -18.42 5.16 15.12
N ASP A 24 -19.45 5.99 15.26
CA ASP A 24 -20.13 6.71 14.18
C ASP A 24 -19.21 7.72 13.48
N GLU A 25 -18.44 8.50 14.24
CA GLU A 25 -17.44 9.44 13.70
C GLU A 25 -16.29 8.69 13.01
N LEU A 26 -15.84 7.58 13.59
CA LEU A 26 -14.79 6.73 13.02
C LEU A 26 -15.24 6.09 11.68
N GLN A 27 -16.49 5.59 11.61
CA GLN A 27 -17.05 5.06 10.35
C GLN A 27 -17.15 6.12 9.26
N LEU A 28 -17.52 7.36 9.60
CA LEU A 28 -17.59 8.46 8.63
C LEU A 28 -16.22 8.73 7.97
N VAL A 29 -15.14 8.57 8.75
CA VAL A 29 -13.75 8.82 8.33
C VAL A 29 -13.15 7.64 7.56
N TYR A 30 -13.63 6.43 7.82
CA TYR A 30 -13.42 5.28 6.95
C TYR A 30 -14.12 5.45 5.59
N GLN A 31 -15.36 5.97 5.56
CA GLN A 31 -16.11 6.22 4.33
C GLN A 31 -15.53 7.38 3.50
N SER A 32 -15.05 8.46 4.13
CA SER A 32 -14.34 9.54 3.44
C SER A 32 -12.91 9.19 3.02
N GLY A 33 -12.40 8.01 3.43
CA GLY A 33 -11.09 7.51 3.02
C GLY A 33 -9.89 8.35 3.51
N LEU A 34 -10.09 9.23 4.49
CA LEU A 34 -9.03 10.02 5.14
C LEU A 34 -8.05 9.11 5.92
N ILE A 35 -8.58 8.03 6.51
CA ILE A 35 -7.78 6.94 7.07
C ILE A 35 -7.42 5.94 5.97
N GLY A 36 -6.16 5.52 5.92
CA GLY A 36 -5.72 4.40 5.11
C GLY A 36 -6.12 3.07 5.75
N ILE A 37 -7.13 2.39 5.18
CA ILE A 37 -7.46 1.01 5.56
C ILE A 37 -6.22 0.13 5.31
N SER A 38 -5.55 -0.32 6.36
CA SER A 38 -4.43 -1.26 6.19
C SER A 38 -4.98 -2.58 5.66
N LYS A 39 -4.45 -3.07 4.53
CA LYS A 39 -4.94 -4.30 3.87
C LYS A 39 -4.69 -5.57 4.70
N ASN A 40 -4.04 -5.44 5.87
CA ASN A 40 -3.65 -6.54 6.75
C ASN A 40 -4.83 -7.24 7.44
N TYR A 41 -5.98 -6.57 7.64
CA TYR A 41 -7.15 -7.21 8.24
C TYR A 41 -7.65 -8.42 7.45
N ASN A 42 -7.52 -8.41 6.12
CA ASN A 42 -7.90 -9.56 5.30
C ASN A 42 -6.98 -10.77 5.56
N TYR A 43 -5.67 -10.55 5.67
CA TYR A 43 -4.71 -11.62 6.00
C TYR A 43 -4.92 -12.16 7.42
N ILE A 44 -5.21 -11.29 8.40
CA ILE A 44 -5.54 -11.71 9.77
C ILE A 44 -6.83 -12.55 9.79
N TYR A 45 -7.86 -12.15 9.04
CA TYR A 45 -9.11 -12.92 8.96
C TYR A 45 -8.91 -14.28 8.28
N ILE A 46 -8.12 -14.34 7.20
CA ILE A 46 -7.73 -15.59 6.53
C ILE A 46 -6.95 -16.51 7.48
N LEU A 47 -6.00 -15.99 8.26
CA LEU A 47 -5.27 -16.76 9.28
C LEU A 47 -6.17 -17.27 10.40
N LEU A 48 -7.13 -16.47 10.87
CA LEU A 48 -8.08 -16.88 11.90
C LEU A 48 -9.04 -17.97 11.40
N VAL A 49 -9.56 -17.85 10.17
CA VAL A 49 -10.39 -18.88 9.53
C VAL A 49 -9.59 -20.18 9.33
N ALA A 50 -8.33 -20.09 8.89
CA ALA A 50 -7.45 -21.25 8.74
C ALA A 50 -7.14 -21.93 10.10
N LEU A 51 -6.87 -21.16 11.15
CA LEU A 51 -6.67 -21.68 12.51
C LEU A 51 -7.91 -22.40 13.05
N VAL A 52 -9.11 -21.84 12.84
CA VAL A 52 -10.37 -22.48 13.24
C VAL A 52 -10.59 -23.80 12.49
N ALA A 53 -10.32 -23.84 11.18
CA ALA A 53 -10.41 -25.08 10.40
C ALA A 53 -9.46 -26.18 10.92
N ILE A 54 -8.19 -25.84 11.18
CA ILE A 54 -7.18 -26.77 11.71
C ILE A 54 -7.62 -27.34 13.08
N VAL A 55 -8.21 -26.52 13.95
CA VAL A 55 -8.73 -26.98 15.25
C VAL A 55 -9.91 -27.94 15.08
N VAL A 56 -10.79 -27.72 14.10
CA VAL A 56 -11.90 -28.63 13.79
C VAL A 56 -11.40 -29.98 13.27
N ASP A 57 -10.40 -30.01 12.37
CA ASP A 57 -9.83 -31.25 11.85
C ASP A 57 -9.11 -32.08 12.94
N ILE A 58 -8.41 -31.41 13.88
CA ILE A 58 -7.79 -32.07 15.04
C ILE A 58 -8.86 -32.66 15.97
N ALA A 59 -9.97 -31.96 16.20
CA ALA A 59 -11.08 -32.50 16.98
C ALA A 59 -11.74 -33.72 16.29
N LEU A 60 -11.96 -33.66 14.98
CA LEU A 60 -12.60 -34.73 14.22
C LEU A 60 -11.74 -36.00 14.15
N THR A 61 -10.41 -35.85 14.03
CA THR A 61 -9.47 -36.98 14.03
C THR A 61 -9.33 -37.64 15.40
N LEU A 62 -9.36 -36.88 16.50
CA LEU A 62 -9.35 -37.42 17.87
C LEU A 62 -10.65 -38.17 18.23
N VAL A 63 -11.82 -37.72 17.76
CA VAL A 63 -13.07 -38.49 17.93
C VAL A 63 -13.03 -39.80 17.12
N SER A 64 -12.39 -39.79 15.95
CA SER A 64 -12.38 -40.94 15.03
C SER A 64 -11.54 -42.13 15.50
N THR A 65 -10.54 -41.93 16.37
CA THR A 65 -9.66 -43.01 16.85
C THR A 65 -10.26 -43.82 18.01
N SER A 66 -11.34 -43.35 18.64
CA SER A 66 -11.95 -44.01 19.81
C SER A 66 -12.81 -45.26 19.47
N MET A 67 -13.06 -45.55 18.19
CA MET A 67 -13.88 -46.69 17.76
C MET A 67 -13.23 -47.57 16.68
N LYS A 68 -12.17 -48.31 17.06
CA LYS A 68 -11.74 -49.59 16.44
C LYS A 68 -10.71 -50.32 17.33
N ASN A 69 -11.16 -51.32 18.09
CA ASN A 69 -10.25 -52.11 18.91
C ASN A 69 -10.73 -53.58 19.11
N VAL A 70 -10.68 -54.39 18.04
CA VAL A 70 -10.96 -55.83 18.10
C VAL A 70 -9.93 -56.64 17.27
N LYS A 71 -8.90 -57.11 17.99
CA LYS A 71 -8.19 -58.41 17.86
C LYS A 71 -7.65 -58.93 16.49
N GLN A 72 -6.32 -59.11 16.46
CA GLN A 72 -5.59 -60.36 16.14
C GLN A 72 -5.52 -60.83 14.66
N THR A 73 -4.47 -61.53 14.15
CA THR A 73 -3.19 -62.04 14.73
C THR A 73 -2.14 -62.37 13.65
N LYS A 74 -0.83 -62.21 13.97
CA LYS A 74 0.35 -63.04 13.54
C LYS A 74 0.75 -63.10 12.04
N SER A 75 2.02 -63.30 11.64
CA SER A 75 3.35 -63.23 12.30
C SER A 75 4.49 -63.42 11.26
N SER A 76 5.74 -63.07 11.63
CA SER A 76 7.02 -63.60 11.07
C SER A 76 7.45 -63.07 9.69
N ALA A 77 8.74 -62.86 9.36
CA ALA A 77 10.02 -62.82 10.12
C ALA A 77 10.98 -61.85 9.33
N THR A 78 12.21 -61.44 9.74
CA THR A 78 13.34 -62.14 10.38
C THR A 78 14.28 -61.13 11.07
N VAL A 79 15.13 -61.59 11.99
CA VAL A 79 16.05 -60.79 12.81
C VAL A 79 17.42 -60.58 12.14
N ALA A 80 18.00 -59.38 12.28
CA ALA A 80 19.45 -59.19 12.32
C ALA A 80 19.79 -57.97 13.21
N SER A 81 20.65 -58.15 14.21
CA SER A 81 21.03 -57.12 15.17
C SER A 81 22.54 -57.05 15.34
N SER A 82 23.08 -55.85 15.51
CA SER A 82 24.36 -55.67 16.19
C SER A 82 24.34 -54.41 17.05
N ILE A 83 24.86 -54.55 18.28
CA ILE A 83 25.09 -53.47 19.24
C ILE A 83 26.59 -53.49 19.52
N PHE A 84 27.24 -52.33 19.55
CA PHE A 84 28.28 -52.10 20.56
C PHE A 84 28.37 -50.63 20.94
N SER A 85 28.80 -50.36 22.16
CA SER A 85 28.82 -49.04 22.81
C SER A 85 30.22 -48.70 23.30
N SER A 86 30.55 -47.42 23.41
CA SER A 86 31.52 -46.87 24.38
C SER A 86 31.47 -45.34 24.44
N THR A 87 32.02 -44.78 25.51
CA THR A 87 31.87 -43.37 25.95
C THR A 87 33.24 -42.78 26.33
N GLU A 88 33.29 -41.46 26.61
CA GLU A 88 34.38 -40.69 27.24
C GLU A 88 35.60 -40.25 26.37
N LYS A 89 36.42 -39.24 26.74
CA LYS A 89 36.25 -37.93 27.44
C LYS A 89 37.61 -37.18 27.50
N ALA A 90 37.60 -35.83 27.61
CA ALA A 90 38.75 -34.92 27.81
C ALA A 90 39.72 -34.81 26.59
N SER A 91 40.54 -33.76 26.38
CA SER A 91 40.92 -32.53 27.13
C SER A 91 41.44 -31.44 26.11
N ALA A 92 41.94 -30.22 26.37
CA ALA A 92 42.32 -29.48 27.59
C ALA A 92 42.20 -27.93 27.48
N LYS A 93 43.29 -27.19 27.19
CA LYS A 93 43.55 -25.72 27.30
C LYS A 93 44.98 -25.42 26.72
N PRO A 94 45.64 -24.21 26.77
CA PRO A 94 45.30 -22.89 27.36
C PRO A 94 45.61 -21.61 26.51
N GLY A 95 45.37 -20.42 27.09
CA GLY A 95 45.75 -19.06 26.62
C GLY A 95 44.66 -18.02 26.96
N ASP A 96 44.58 -17.36 28.13
CA ASP A 96 45.48 -16.38 28.78
C ASP A 96 45.31 -14.94 28.20
N SER A 97 44.33 -14.15 28.69
CA SER A 97 44.43 -13.01 29.66
C SER A 97 44.79 -11.64 29.00
N SER A 98 44.57 -10.45 29.58
CA SER A 98 44.20 -10.01 30.95
C SER A 98 43.40 -8.68 31.00
N ASN A 99 43.09 -8.18 32.22
CA ASN A 99 42.25 -7.00 32.56
C ASN A 99 42.87 -5.62 32.15
N LYS A 100 42.18 -4.45 32.17
CA LYS A 100 41.80 -3.69 33.40
C LYS A 100 40.98 -2.38 33.18
N ASN A 101 40.18 -2.06 34.19
CA ASN A 101 39.30 -0.90 34.46
C ASN A 101 39.86 0.52 34.18
N THR A 102 39.00 1.55 33.97
CA THR A 102 38.56 2.58 34.99
C THR A 102 38.03 3.92 34.40
N LYS A 103 36.72 4.19 34.58
CA LYS A 103 36.03 5.47 34.97
C LYS A 103 36.38 6.88 34.37
N SER A 104 35.32 7.57 33.95
CA SER A 104 35.01 9.04 34.02
C SER A 104 35.85 10.12 33.32
N SER A 105 35.17 10.90 32.47
CA SER A 105 35.26 12.36 32.36
C SER A 105 33.95 12.93 31.75
N GLU A 106 33.74 14.25 31.82
CA GLU A 106 32.49 14.95 31.46
C GLU A 106 32.60 15.76 30.15
N SER A 107 31.42 16.17 29.64
CA SER A 107 31.12 17.57 29.23
C SER A 107 30.73 17.84 27.76
N SER A 108 30.04 18.97 27.62
CA SER A 108 29.83 19.82 26.44
C SER A 108 28.84 19.36 25.36
N SER A 109 27.68 20.02 25.38
CA SER A 109 26.75 20.14 24.26
C SER A 109 27.38 20.75 23.01
N ALA A 110 26.93 20.32 21.84
CA ALA A 110 27.01 21.10 20.61
C ALA A 110 25.61 21.14 19.98
N SER A 111 25.08 22.33 19.74
CA SER A 111 23.81 22.49 19.04
C SER A 111 23.99 22.05 17.59
N ILE A 112 23.18 21.08 17.14
CA ILE A 112 22.97 20.85 15.71
C ILE A 112 21.71 21.63 15.35
N ASP A 113 21.82 22.59 14.45
CA ASP A 113 20.70 23.42 14.02
C ASP A 113 19.59 22.55 13.42
N THR A 114 18.43 22.53 14.07
CA THR A 114 17.23 21.90 13.54
C THR A 114 16.83 22.67 12.26
N PRO A 115 16.76 22.02 11.08
CA PRO A 115 16.29 22.71 9.88
C PRO A 115 14.87 23.24 10.12
N ASP A 116 14.66 24.54 9.89
CA ASP A 116 13.42 25.21 10.24
C ASP A 116 12.22 24.57 9.50
N ALA A 117 11.20 24.19 10.27
CA ALA A 117 9.96 23.59 9.78
C ALA A 117 9.16 24.52 8.85
N ASN A 118 9.49 25.81 8.78
CA ASN A 118 8.84 26.79 7.91
C ASN A 118 9.04 26.56 6.40
N HIS A 119 10.00 25.72 5.97
CA HIS A 119 10.20 25.44 4.54
C HIS A 119 9.08 24.59 3.88
N ALA A 120 8.08 24.14 4.64
CA ALA A 120 6.89 23.43 4.15
C ALA A 120 5.67 24.35 3.89
N LYS A 121 5.88 25.68 3.81
CA LYS A 121 4.81 26.70 3.73
C LYS A 121 4.62 27.36 2.35
N GLU A 122 5.22 26.79 1.31
CA GLU A 122 5.02 27.20 -0.08
C GLU A 122 3.57 26.94 -0.55
N ALA A 123 2.85 28.03 -0.85
CA ALA A 123 1.60 28.06 -1.63
C ALA A 123 0.40 27.19 -1.16
N TYR A 124 -0.11 27.44 0.06
CA TYR A 124 -1.55 27.18 0.31
C TYR A 124 -2.41 28.21 -0.45
N THR A 125 -2.74 27.90 -1.71
CA THR A 125 -3.85 28.59 -2.38
C THR A 125 -5.15 28.11 -1.74
N GLU A 126 -5.88 29.01 -1.07
CA GLU A 126 -7.08 28.65 -0.27
C GLU A 126 -8.23 28.06 -1.09
N ASN A 127 -8.18 28.17 -2.42
CA ASN A 127 -9.09 27.50 -3.34
C ASN A 127 -8.40 26.28 -4.01
N PRO A 128 -8.73 25.03 -3.61
CA PRO A 128 -8.18 23.84 -4.23
C PRO A 128 -8.90 23.54 -5.57
N ARG A 129 -8.14 23.38 -6.66
CA ARG A 129 -8.69 22.99 -7.97
C ARG A 129 -9.33 21.59 -7.95
N TRP A 130 -8.85 20.70 -7.07
CA TRP A 130 -9.34 19.35 -6.88
C TRP A 130 -9.89 19.12 -5.46
N THR A 131 -11.01 18.40 -5.37
CA THR A 131 -11.75 18.16 -4.12
C THR A 131 -12.25 16.71 -4.05
N ASP A 132 -12.67 16.26 -2.86
CA ASP A 132 -13.18 14.90 -2.65
C ASP A 132 -14.50 14.64 -3.41
N ASP A 133 -15.31 15.69 -3.67
CA ASP A 133 -16.46 15.60 -4.58
C ASP A 133 -16.01 15.30 -6.02
N LYS A 134 -15.04 16.06 -6.54
CA LYS A 134 -14.49 15.85 -7.89
C LYS A 134 -13.83 14.48 -8.02
N ALA A 135 -13.16 14.00 -6.97
CA ALA A 135 -12.65 12.63 -6.89
C ALA A 135 -13.77 11.58 -6.94
N SER A 136 -14.87 11.79 -6.20
CA SER A 136 -16.03 10.89 -6.17
C SER A 136 -16.78 10.85 -7.51
N ARG A 137 -16.91 12.00 -8.18
CA ARG A 137 -17.46 12.13 -9.54
C ARG A 137 -16.56 11.46 -10.58
N LEU A 138 -15.24 11.58 -10.44
CA LEU A 138 -14.29 10.88 -11.33
C LEU A 138 -14.33 9.36 -11.13
N ALA A 139 -14.41 8.87 -9.90
CA ALA A 139 -14.61 7.45 -9.63
C ALA A 139 -15.92 6.93 -10.26
N SER A 140 -16.99 7.71 -10.17
CA SER A 140 -18.28 7.40 -10.78
C SER A 140 -18.20 7.38 -12.31
N LEU A 141 -17.51 8.37 -12.91
CA LEU A 141 -17.23 8.43 -14.35
C LEU A 141 -16.44 7.22 -14.83
N MET A 142 -15.36 6.84 -14.14
CA MET A 142 -14.53 5.70 -14.55
C MET A 142 -15.27 4.35 -14.51
N VAL A 143 -16.28 4.21 -13.64
CA VAL A 143 -17.19 3.06 -13.63
C VAL A 143 -18.20 3.14 -14.77
N SER A 144 -18.88 4.27 -14.96
CA SER A 144 -19.94 4.39 -15.99
C SER A 144 -19.38 4.36 -17.41
N TRP A 145 -18.34 5.15 -17.69
CA TRP A 145 -17.62 5.16 -18.97
C TRP A 145 -16.96 3.81 -19.25
N GLY A 146 -16.33 3.19 -18.24
CA GLY A 146 -15.76 1.85 -18.36
C GLY A 146 -16.81 0.83 -18.79
N ASN A 147 -18.00 0.84 -18.18
CA ASN A 147 -19.11 -0.02 -18.58
C ASN A 147 -19.62 0.30 -20.00
N GLN A 148 -19.77 1.59 -20.34
CA GLN A 148 -20.22 2.05 -21.67
C GLN A 148 -19.29 1.61 -22.80
N MET A 149 -17.98 1.66 -22.58
CA MET A 149 -16.96 1.22 -23.55
C MET A 149 -16.78 -0.32 -23.59
N ASN A 150 -17.60 -1.09 -22.87
CA ASN A 150 -17.42 -2.53 -22.63
C ASN A 150 -16.04 -2.87 -22.02
N GLN A 151 -15.50 -1.94 -21.24
CA GLN A 151 -14.24 -2.01 -20.51
C GLN A 151 -14.43 -1.82 -18.98
N PRO A 152 -15.24 -2.66 -18.30
CA PRO A 152 -15.50 -2.54 -16.87
C PRO A 152 -14.23 -2.73 -16.00
N GLY A 153 -14.29 -2.28 -14.75
CA GLY A 153 -13.33 -2.69 -13.72
C GLY A 153 -12.02 -1.90 -13.65
N TYR A 154 -12.00 -0.64 -14.10
CA TYR A 154 -10.93 0.31 -13.77
C TYR A 154 -10.80 0.48 -12.25
N LYS A 155 -9.55 0.55 -11.76
CA LYS A 155 -9.19 0.72 -10.35
C LYS A 155 -8.33 1.96 -10.18
N GLU A 156 -8.54 2.73 -9.11
CA GLU A 156 -7.60 3.79 -8.75
C GLU A 156 -6.28 3.17 -8.27
N ILE A 157 -5.16 3.64 -8.82
CA ILE A 157 -3.77 3.25 -8.50
C ILE A 157 -2.88 4.47 -8.24
N THR A 158 -3.48 5.59 -7.81
CA THR A 158 -2.84 6.89 -7.66
C THR A 158 -1.57 6.86 -6.80
N ASN A 159 -1.52 6.04 -5.74
CA ASN A 159 -0.34 6.00 -4.86
C ASN A 159 0.80 5.15 -5.48
N GLU A 160 0.41 4.09 -6.20
CA GLU A 160 1.28 3.14 -6.86
C GLU A 160 1.95 3.77 -8.10
N ALA A 161 1.23 4.62 -8.84
CA ALA A 161 1.69 5.23 -10.08
C ALA A 161 2.92 6.16 -9.92
N PHE A 162 3.03 6.89 -8.80
CA PHE A 162 4.18 7.80 -8.58
C PHE A 162 5.48 7.08 -8.17
N SER A 163 5.52 5.75 -8.21
CA SER A 163 6.76 4.98 -8.04
C SER A 163 7.65 4.96 -9.30
N LEU A 164 7.10 5.32 -10.47
CA LEU A 164 7.81 5.31 -11.76
C LEU A 164 7.76 6.70 -12.45
N PRO A 165 8.82 7.13 -13.14
CA PRO A 165 8.84 8.36 -13.93
C PRO A 165 7.93 8.27 -15.16
N ILE A 166 7.36 9.39 -15.57
CA ILE A 166 6.54 9.49 -16.80
C ILE A 166 7.34 10.16 -17.94
N ARG A 167 7.18 9.64 -19.15
CA ARG A 167 7.80 10.15 -20.39
C ARG A 167 6.82 10.16 -21.56
N TRP A 168 7.08 10.96 -22.58
CA TRP A 168 6.22 11.00 -23.76
C TRP A 168 6.42 9.76 -24.65
N MET A 169 5.34 9.30 -25.30
CA MET A 169 5.44 8.29 -26.38
C MET A 169 6.00 8.88 -27.69
N SER A 170 5.92 10.19 -27.89
CA SER A 170 6.52 10.88 -29.04
C SER A 170 8.05 11.01 -28.93
N ASP A 171 8.57 11.22 -27.73
CA ASP A 171 10.00 11.19 -27.42
C ASP A 171 10.22 10.45 -26.10
N HIS A 172 10.78 9.25 -26.20
CA HIS A 172 11.01 8.35 -25.06
C HIS A 172 12.16 8.82 -24.14
N ASN A 173 12.90 9.87 -24.50
CA ASN A 173 13.86 10.54 -23.63
C ASN A 173 13.28 11.77 -22.92
N GLN A 174 12.21 12.38 -23.46
CA GLN A 174 11.55 13.54 -22.86
C GLN A 174 10.68 13.10 -21.68
N THR A 175 11.04 13.52 -20.47
CA THR A 175 10.14 13.43 -19.31
C THR A 175 8.94 14.33 -19.49
N VAL A 176 7.83 13.98 -18.84
CA VAL A 176 6.76 14.95 -18.62
C VAL A 176 7.27 15.97 -17.56
N ASP A 177 6.62 17.12 -17.46
CA ASP A 177 6.66 17.94 -16.24
C ASP A 177 5.38 17.62 -15.48
N GLU A 178 5.43 16.58 -14.65
CA GLU A 178 4.32 16.12 -13.82
C GLU A 178 4.62 16.20 -12.32
N ILE A 179 3.57 16.40 -11.51
CA ILE A 179 3.64 16.19 -10.06
C ILE A 179 2.28 15.75 -9.50
N TYR A 180 2.30 14.94 -8.44
CA TYR A 180 1.11 14.68 -7.65
C TYR A 180 0.74 15.91 -6.80
N ALA A 181 -0.47 16.44 -6.96
CA ALA A 181 -1.05 17.33 -5.96
C ALA A 181 -2.52 17.01 -5.72
N ALA A 182 -2.83 16.55 -4.51
CA ALA A 182 -4.16 16.07 -4.14
C ALA A 182 -5.23 17.17 -4.01
N ASN A 183 -4.81 18.42 -3.98
CA ASN A 183 -5.66 19.62 -4.05
C ASN A 183 -5.72 20.20 -5.48
N GLY A 184 -5.06 19.59 -6.46
CA GLY A 184 -4.99 20.06 -7.85
C GLY A 184 -4.12 21.30 -8.09
N ASN A 185 -3.39 21.77 -7.07
CA ASN A 185 -2.62 23.02 -7.14
C ASN A 185 -1.11 22.68 -7.13
N SER A 186 -0.42 22.98 -8.23
CA SER A 186 1.03 22.92 -8.32
C SER A 186 1.59 23.92 -9.36
N ASN A 187 2.91 24.05 -9.42
CA ASN A 187 3.61 24.86 -10.43
C ASN A 187 4.06 24.07 -11.68
N SER A 188 3.79 22.76 -11.72
CA SER A 188 4.12 21.84 -12.80
C SER A 188 3.13 21.95 -13.96
N GLU A 189 3.55 21.69 -15.19
CA GLU A 189 2.69 21.74 -16.37
C GLU A 189 1.54 20.73 -16.31
N TYR A 190 1.72 19.56 -15.68
CA TYR A 190 0.69 18.52 -15.51
C TYR A 190 0.54 18.10 -14.04
N THR A 191 -0.38 18.75 -13.32
CA THR A 191 -0.70 18.37 -11.93
C THR A 191 -1.58 17.12 -11.91
N ILE A 192 -1.01 15.94 -11.65
CA ILE A 192 -1.77 14.69 -11.57
C ILE A 192 -2.59 14.67 -10.27
N VAL A 193 -3.89 14.43 -10.39
CA VAL A 193 -4.84 14.37 -9.25
C VAL A 193 -5.28 12.94 -8.93
N SER A 194 -5.39 12.06 -9.93
CA SER A 194 -5.76 10.65 -9.78
C SER A 194 -5.30 9.83 -11.00
N VAL A 195 -5.07 8.52 -10.81
CA VAL A 195 -4.65 7.58 -11.86
C VAL A 195 -5.49 6.31 -11.79
N TYR A 196 -6.08 5.91 -12.92
CA TYR A 196 -6.91 4.70 -13.03
C TYR A 196 -6.30 3.67 -13.98
N GLU A 197 -6.43 2.39 -13.64
CA GLU A 197 -5.87 1.26 -14.38
C GLU A 197 -6.91 0.14 -14.58
N ARG A 198 -6.99 -0.39 -15.81
CA ARG A 198 -7.65 -1.67 -16.16
C ARG A 198 -6.64 -2.58 -16.83
N TRP A 199 -6.59 -3.84 -16.41
CA TRP A 199 -5.89 -4.91 -17.13
C TRP A 199 -6.87 -5.72 -17.98
N GLU A 200 -6.41 -6.14 -19.15
CA GLU A 200 -7.12 -7.02 -20.07
C GLU A 200 -6.15 -8.06 -20.64
N ASN A 201 -6.12 -9.23 -20.01
CA ASN A 201 -5.12 -10.28 -20.21
C ASN A 201 -3.69 -9.76 -20.01
N ILE A 202 -2.96 -9.49 -21.11
CA ILE A 202 -1.59 -8.96 -21.10
C ILE A 202 -1.52 -7.46 -21.41
N SER A 203 -2.65 -6.85 -21.80
CA SER A 203 -2.76 -5.42 -22.09
C SER A 203 -3.17 -4.63 -20.84
N VAL A 204 -2.77 -3.37 -20.78
CA VAL A 204 -3.21 -2.45 -19.72
C VAL A 204 -3.68 -1.12 -20.33
N HIS A 205 -4.72 -0.55 -19.75
CA HIS A 205 -5.19 0.80 -20.04
C HIS A 205 -5.04 1.62 -18.77
N ARG A 206 -4.14 2.61 -18.79
CA ARG A 206 -3.86 3.49 -17.66
C ARG A 206 -4.13 4.95 -18.03
N TYR A 207 -4.98 5.62 -17.27
CA TYR A 207 -5.33 7.03 -17.47
C TYR A 207 -4.87 7.85 -16.27
N PHE A 208 -4.08 8.89 -16.53
CA PHE A 208 -3.65 9.87 -15.52
C PHE A 208 -4.48 11.13 -15.74
N PHE A 209 -5.27 11.48 -14.73
CA PHE A 209 -6.12 12.66 -14.73
C PHE A 209 -5.33 13.83 -14.19
N THR A 210 -5.17 14.88 -15.00
CA THR A 210 -4.26 15.99 -14.71
C THR A 210 -4.94 17.33 -14.90
N ILE A 211 -4.58 18.29 -14.06
CA ILE A 211 -4.94 19.69 -14.22
C ILE A 211 -3.69 20.43 -14.67
N LYS A 212 -3.74 21.07 -15.84
CA LYS A 212 -2.62 21.85 -16.35
C LYS A 212 -2.32 23.05 -15.47
N LYS A 213 -1.12 23.60 -15.57
CA LYS A 213 -0.69 24.81 -14.85
C LYS A 213 -1.70 25.97 -14.97
N ASP A 214 -2.19 26.22 -16.18
CA ASP A 214 -3.23 27.19 -16.52
C ASP A 214 -4.63 26.88 -15.93
N GLY A 215 -4.87 25.66 -15.45
CA GLY A 215 -6.15 25.17 -14.93
C GLY A 215 -6.90 24.21 -15.87
N THR A 216 -6.42 24.02 -17.10
CA THR A 216 -7.11 23.21 -18.12
C THR A 216 -7.13 21.72 -17.73
N PRO A 217 -8.28 21.04 -17.79
CA PRO A 217 -8.36 19.59 -17.64
C PRO A 217 -7.66 18.86 -18.79
N PHE A 218 -6.78 17.91 -18.46
CA PHE A 218 -6.05 17.12 -19.45
C PHE A 218 -5.91 15.66 -18.99
N VAL A 219 -6.05 14.71 -19.91
CA VAL A 219 -6.05 13.27 -19.60
C VAL A 219 -4.96 12.56 -20.42
N LEU A 220 -3.93 12.10 -19.72
CA LEU A 220 -2.85 11.30 -20.30
C LEU A 220 -3.25 9.81 -20.30
N TYR A 221 -2.86 9.10 -21.36
CA TYR A 221 -3.06 7.67 -21.53
C TYR A 221 -1.74 6.94 -21.71
N SER A 222 -1.56 5.83 -21.00
CA SER A 222 -0.44 4.89 -21.15
C SER A 222 -0.92 3.45 -21.39
N PRO A 223 -0.45 2.80 -22.46
CA PRO A 223 -0.57 1.35 -22.66
C PRO A 223 0.61 0.56 -22.06
N THR A 224 1.51 1.19 -21.28
CA THR A 224 2.77 0.56 -20.85
C THR A 224 2.51 -0.54 -19.81
N THR A 225 2.70 -1.80 -20.22
CA THR A 225 2.46 -3.01 -19.41
C THR A 225 3.64 -3.37 -18.50
N ASN A 226 4.87 -3.11 -18.93
CA ASN A 226 6.09 -3.53 -18.25
C ASN A 226 7.19 -2.45 -18.37
N GLY A 227 8.07 -2.37 -17.37
CA GLY A 227 9.23 -1.47 -17.34
C GLY A 227 9.20 -0.49 -16.17
N GLY A 228 10.34 0.16 -15.93
CA GLY A 228 10.51 1.17 -14.86
C GLY A 228 10.16 2.60 -15.29
N VAL A 229 9.26 2.77 -16.26
CA VAL A 229 8.85 4.05 -16.86
C VAL A 229 7.41 3.90 -17.36
N TYR A 230 6.58 4.95 -17.26
CA TYR A 230 5.32 5.02 -18.02
C TYR A 230 5.48 5.92 -19.24
N TYR A 231 5.16 5.39 -20.43
CA TYR A 231 5.11 6.21 -21.65
C TYR A 231 3.67 6.66 -21.91
N VAL A 232 3.46 7.96 -22.12
CA VAL A 232 2.13 8.60 -22.23
C VAL A 232 1.93 9.41 -23.51
N LYS A 233 0.66 9.57 -23.90
CA LYS A 233 0.16 10.59 -24.85
C LYS A 233 -1.16 11.17 -24.33
N GLU A 234 -1.69 12.22 -24.94
CA GLU A 234 -3.08 12.63 -24.68
C GLU A 234 -4.06 11.51 -25.08
N THR A 235 -5.12 11.28 -24.28
CA THR A 235 -6.17 10.33 -24.68
C THR A 235 -6.90 10.78 -25.95
N GLU A 236 -7.13 9.85 -26.87
CA GLU A 236 -7.96 10.06 -28.06
C GLU A 236 -9.47 9.90 -27.73
N ASN A 237 -9.83 9.38 -26.56
CA ASN A 237 -11.22 9.21 -26.16
C ASN A 237 -11.86 10.57 -25.78
N ALA A 238 -12.79 11.04 -26.60
CA ALA A 238 -13.48 12.31 -26.41
C ALA A 238 -14.36 12.33 -25.14
N ASP A 239 -15.06 11.24 -24.85
CA ASP A 239 -15.97 11.12 -23.70
C ASP A 239 -15.24 11.32 -22.37
N LEU A 240 -14.04 10.71 -22.20
CA LEU A 240 -13.19 10.96 -21.03
C LEU A 240 -12.73 12.42 -20.94
N LYS A 241 -12.42 13.07 -22.07
CA LYS A 241 -11.97 14.48 -22.05
C LYS A 241 -13.11 15.43 -21.68
N SER A 242 -14.32 15.22 -22.21
CA SER A 242 -15.50 16.00 -21.81
C SER A 242 -15.87 15.72 -20.36
N GLY A 243 -16.11 14.45 -20.00
CA GLY A 243 -16.58 14.08 -18.66
C GLY A 243 -15.60 14.46 -17.54
N TYR A 244 -14.28 14.43 -17.80
CA TYR A 244 -13.31 14.94 -16.84
C TYR A 244 -13.26 16.48 -16.82
N ALA A 245 -13.42 17.16 -17.96
CA ALA A 245 -13.50 18.62 -17.99
C ALA A 245 -14.73 19.13 -17.23
N ASP A 246 -15.87 18.45 -17.37
CA ASP A 246 -17.11 18.73 -16.63
C ASP A 246 -16.95 18.52 -15.11
N ILE A 247 -15.96 17.73 -14.68
CA ILE A 247 -15.58 17.52 -13.27
C ILE A 247 -14.58 18.56 -12.79
N VAL A 248 -13.61 18.99 -13.61
CA VAL A 248 -12.64 20.02 -13.20
C VAL A 248 -13.28 21.41 -13.17
N ASN A 249 -14.18 21.72 -14.11
CA ASN A 249 -14.75 23.05 -14.31
C ASN A 249 -15.97 23.36 -13.42
N ASN A 250 -16.61 22.34 -12.84
CA ASN A 250 -17.74 22.48 -11.90
C ASN A 250 -17.38 21.77 -10.60
#